data_AF-A0A2D4VW76-F1
#
_entry.id   AF-A0A2D4VW76-F1
#
_cell.length_a   1.000
_cell.length_b   1.000
_cell.length_c   1.000
_cell.angle_alpha   90.00
_cell.angle_beta   90.00
_cell.angle_gamma   90.00
#
_symmetry.space_group_name_H-M   'P 1'
#
loop_
_entity.id
_entity.type
_entity.pdbx_description
1 polymer ?
#
loop_
_entity_poly.entity_id
_entity_poly.type
_entity_poly.pdbx_seq_one_letter_code
_entity_poly.pdbx_strand_id
1 'polypeptide(L)'
;MVELTQNVTWIAVIIGALLAFFAGWAWYSPKLFGKRWAQGLAIDLAAAPPVAAMMLQGLGLFLLSWFVAVTAASGALMTLLLGALAFVVLGYSGESFAGHTPAVRLINGGYWVLAVVVMILTNAAL
;
A
#
# COMPACT_ATOMS: atom_id res chain seq x y z
N MET A 1 -5.18 14.66 -19.07
CA MET A 1 -5.01 13.27 -19.57
C MET A 1 -3.55 12.95 -19.84
N VAL A 2 -2.86 13.76 -20.65
CA VAL A 2 -1.43 13.59 -20.97
C VAL A 2 -0.55 13.46 -19.72
N GLU A 3 -0.76 14.30 -18.71
CA GLU A 3 0.02 14.29 -17.45
C GLU A 3 -0.02 12.96 -16.70
N LEU A 4 -1.10 12.17 -16.85
CA LEU A 4 -1.24 10.90 -16.14
C LEU A 4 -0.72 9.72 -16.95
N THR A 5 -0.44 9.87 -18.25
CA THR A 5 -0.17 8.72 -19.12
C THR A 5 1.13 8.85 -19.92
N GLN A 6 1.64 10.07 -20.09
CA GLN A 6 2.86 10.32 -20.82
C GLN A 6 4.09 9.85 -20.02
N ASN A 7 4.98 9.11 -20.69
CA ASN A 7 6.23 8.58 -20.11
C ASN A 7 6.03 7.63 -18.91
N VAL A 8 4.82 7.12 -18.71
CA VAL A 8 4.51 6.13 -17.66
C VAL A 8 4.83 4.72 -18.17
N THR A 9 5.71 4.00 -17.46
CA THR A 9 5.95 2.57 -17.71
C THR A 9 4.81 1.74 -17.12
N TRP A 10 3.79 1.43 -17.93
CA TRP A 10 2.61 0.66 -17.49
C TRP A 10 2.93 -0.75 -16.97
N ILE A 11 3.98 -1.38 -17.50
CA ILE A 11 4.47 -2.67 -16.98
C ILE A 11 4.92 -2.49 -15.52
N ALA A 12 5.68 -1.44 -15.22
CA ALA A 12 6.10 -1.15 -13.85
C ALA A 12 4.90 -0.86 -12.93
N VAL A 13 3.87 -0.16 -13.43
CA VAL A 13 2.64 0.10 -12.67
C VAL A 13 1.95 -1.20 -12.26
N ILE A 14 1.72 -2.09 -13.23
CA ILE A 14 1.02 -3.36 -13.00
C ILE A 14 1.84 -4.28 -12.09
N ILE A 15 3.13 -4.46 -12.41
CA ILE A 15 4.01 -5.34 -11.63
C ILE A 15 4.21 -4.78 -10.22
N GLY A 16 4.37 -3.47 -10.06
CA GLY A 16 4.52 -2.83 -8.75
C GLY A 16 3.27 -3.02 -7.87
N ALA A 17 2.08 -2.90 -8.46
CA ALA A 17 0.82 -3.14 -7.75
C ALA A 17 0.66 -4.61 -7.32
N LEU A 18 0.99 -5.56 -8.20
CA LEU A 18 0.93 -6.99 -7.89
C LEU A 18 1.95 -7.38 -6.81
N LEU A 19 3.19 -6.92 -6.92
CA LEU A 19 4.23 -7.20 -5.93
C LEU A 19 3.87 -6.60 -4.57
N ALA A 20 3.34 -5.37 -4.53
CA ALA A 20 2.87 -4.76 -3.30
C ALA A 20 1.69 -5.54 -2.68
N PHE A 21 0.76 -6.04 -3.50
CA PHE A 21 -0.36 -6.86 -3.05
C PHE A 21 0.11 -8.18 -2.42
N PHE A 22 1.03 -8.90 -3.07
CA PHE A 22 1.61 -10.12 -2.51
C PHE A 22 2.49 -9.85 -1.29
N ALA A 23 3.19 -8.72 -1.25
CA ALA A 23 3.90 -8.27 -0.07
C ALA A 23 2.92 -8.04 1.10
N GLY A 24 1.76 -7.44 0.85
CA GLY A 24 0.68 -7.31 1.83
C GLY A 24 0.16 -8.66 2.31
N TRP A 25 -0.11 -9.59 1.39
CA TRP A 25 -0.51 -10.96 1.75
C TRP A 25 0.52 -11.63 2.67
N ALA A 26 1.81 -11.49 2.39
CA ALA A 26 2.87 -11.98 3.27
C ALA A 26 2.90 -11.23 4.62
N TRP A 27 2.79 -9.90 4.61
CA TRP A 27 2.82 -9.03 5.78
C TRP A 27 1.75 -9.38 6.82
N TYR A 28 0.53 -9.62 6.34
CA TYR A 28 -0.63 -10.01 7.15
C TYR A 28 -0.75 -11.52 7.36
N SER A 29 0.23 -12.31 6.93
CA SER A 29 0.24 -13.75 7.16
C SER A 29 0.47 -14.10 8.65
N PRO A 30 0.05 -15.29 9.12
CA PRO A 30 0.30 -15.75 10.49
C PRO A 30 1.78 -15.86 10.88
N LYS A 31 2.69 -15.87 9.91
CA LYS A 31 4.15 -15.97 10.11
C LYS A 31 4.80 -14.61 10.39
N LEU A 32 4.20 -13.52 9.89
CA LEU A 32 4.67 -12.16 10.13
C LEU A 32 3.76 -11.47 11.16
N PHE A 33 3.00 -10.45 10.74
CA PHE A 33 2.25 -9.60 11.67
C PHE A 33 0.79 -10.00 11.84
N GLY A 34 0.29 -10.97 11.05
CA GLY A 34 -1.11 -11.35 10.99
C GLY A 34 -1.73 -11.69 12.34
N LYS A 35 -1.04 -12.48 13.19
CA LYS A 35 -1.57 -12.87 14.51
C LYS A 35 -1.82 -11.66 15.43
N ARG A 36 -0.85 -10.74 15.50
CA ARG A 36 -0.95 -9.53 16.33
C ARG A 36 -2.00 -8.56 15.76
N TRP A 37 -2.04 -8.42 14.45
CA TRP A 37 -3.03 -7.62 13.75
C TRP A 37 -4.46 -8.13 14.02
N ALA A 38 -4.68 -9.43 13.87
CA ALA A 38 -5.97 -10.06 14.07
C ALA A 38 -6.45 -9.99 15.53
N GLN A 39 -5.55 -10.23 16.49
CA GLN A 39 -5.84 -10.05 17.91
C GLN A 39 -6.24 -8.61 18.24
N GLY A 40 -5.53 -7.63 17.69
CA GLY A 40 -5.81 -6.21 17.93
C GLY A 40 -7.10 -5.70 17.28
N LEU A 41 -7.68 -6.47 16.35
CA LEU A 41 -8.94 -6.18 15.68
C LEU A 41 -10.07 -7.15 16.09
N ALA A 42 -9.80 -8.13 16.95
CA ALA A 42 -10.71 -9.22 17.31
C ALA A 42 -11.33 -9.96 16.10
N ILE A 43 -10.53 -10.18 15.04
CA ILE A 43 -10.94 -10.89 13.83
C ILE A 43 -10.30 -12.29 13.73
N ASP A 44 -10.98 -13.20 13.04
CA ASP A 44 -10.45 -14.53 12.74
C ASP A 44 -9.72 -14.54 11.38
N LEU A 45 -8.46 -14.96 11.39
CA LEU A 45 -7.64 -15.11 10.18
C LEU A 45 -8.06 -16.31 9.32
N ALA A 46 -8.78 -17.28 9.87
CA ALA A 46 -9.30 -18.42 9.13
C ALA A 46 -10.61 -18.11 8.41
N ALA A 47 -11.27 -17.01 8.76
CA ALA A 47 -12.49 -16.57 8.09
C ALA A 47 -12.21 -16.14 6.65
N ALA A 48 -13.21 -16.31 5.78
CA ALA A 48 -13.12 -15.85 4.40
C ALA A 48 -12.89 -14.33 4.37
N PRO A 49 -11.91 -13.85 3.59
CA PRO A 49 -11.61 -12.43 3.58
C PRO A 49 -12.75 -11.64 2.91
N PRO A 50 -13.05 -10.41 3.38
CA PRO A 50 -14.08 -9.58 2.77
C PRO A 50 -13.70 -9.20 1.33
N VAL A 51 -14.42 -9.74 0.34
CA VAL A 51 -14.11 -9.57 -1.09
C VAL A 51 -14.06 -8.09 -1.49
N ALA A 52 -15.03 -7.29 -1.03
CA ALA A 52 -15.08 -5.86 -1.34
C ALA A 52 -13.84 -5.12 -0.83
N ALA A 53 -13.36 -5.42 0.38
CA ALA A 53 -12.17 -4.80 0.95
C ALA A 53 -10.91 -5.21 0.17
N MET A 54 -10.78 -6.48 -0.22
CA MET A 54 -9.66 -6.95 -1.04
C MET A 54 -9.63 -6.28 -2.42
N MET A 55 -10.79 -6.12 -3.06
CA MET A 55 -10.88 -5.45 -4.36
C MET A 55 -10.50 -3.97 -4.27
N LEU A 56 -11.00 -3.27 -3.25
CA LEU A 56 -10.62 -1.88 -2.99
C LEU A 56 -9.14 -1.73 -2.66
N GLN A 57 -8.57 -2.68 -1.91
CA GLN A 57 -7.13 -2.71 -1.62
C GLN A 57 -6.32 -2.90 -2.92
N GLY A 58 -6.71 -3.83 -3.79
CA GLY A 58 -6.05 -4.03 -5.08
C GLY A 58 -6.13 -2.80 -5.98
N LEU A 59 -7.31 -2.20 -6.09
CA LEU A 59 -7.50 -0.95 -6.84
C LEU A 59 -6.67 0.20 -6.25
N GLY A 60 -6.64 0.34 -4.92
CA GLY A 60 -5.84 1.34 -4.23
C GLY A 60 -4.34 1.18 -4.50
N LEU A 61 -3.82 -0.04 -4.49
CA LEU A 61 -2.42 -0.31 -4.84
C LEU A 61 -2.11 -0.02 -6.30
N PHE A 62 -3.03 -0.34 -7.22
CA PHE A 62 -2.88 0.01 -8.62
C PHE A 62 -2.80 1.54 -8.81
N LEU A 63 -3.69 2.29 -8.18
CA LEU A 63 -3.71 3.75 -8.22
C LEU A 63 -2.45 4.36 -7.59
N LEU A 64 -1.97 3.81 -6.48
CA LEU A 64 -0.74 4.25 -5.83
C LEU A 64 0.50 3.96 -6.70
N SER A 65 0.56 2.78 -7.32
CA SER A 65 1.63 2.41 -8.25
C SER A 65 1.64 3.32 -9.49
N TRP A 66 0.45 3.68 -9.98
CA TRP A 66 0.31 4.66 -11.05
C TRP A 66 0.80 6.05 -10.61
N PHE A 67 0.42 6.51 -9.42
CA PHE A 67 0.92 7.77 -8.85
C PHE A 67 2.45 7.79 -8.72
N VAL A 68 3.06 6.68 -8.30
CA VAL A 68 4.53 6.51 -8.28
C VAL A 68 5.12 6.67 -9.68
N ALA A 69 4.55 6.01 -10.69
CA ALA A 69 5.08 6.09 -12.05
C ALA A 69 4.94 7.49 -12.67
N VAL A 70 3.84 8.21 -12.42
CA VAL A 70 3.65 9.60 -12.89
C VAL A 70 4.66 10.54 -12.25
N THR A 71 4.88 10.41 -10.94
CA THR A 71 5.85 11.24 -10.22
C THR A 71 7.30 10.91 -10.61
N ALA A 72 7.60 9.65 -10.89
CA ALA A 72 8.91 9.24 -11.42
C ALA A 72 9.14 9.80 -12.84
N ALA A 73 8.17 9.68 -13.74
CA ALA A 73 8.23 10.19 -15.11
C ALA A 73 8.44 11.71 -15.21
N SER A 74 8.02 12.45 -14.17
CA SER A 74 8.20 13.91 -14.06
C SER A 74 9.40 14.32 -13.20
N GLY A 75 10.21 13.38 -12.71
CA GLY A 75 11.36 13.66 -11.84
C GLY A 75 10.98 14.20 -10.45
N ALA A 76 9.73 14.04 -10.03
CA ALA A 76 9.15 14.62 -8.83
C ALA A 76 9.24 13.68 -7.60
N LEU A 77 10.41 13.08 -7.36
CA LEU A 77 10.61 12.12 -6.27
C LEU A 77 10.27 12.70 -4.88
N MET A 78 10.63 13.96 -4.63
CA MET A 78 10.32 14.61 -3.34
C MET A 78 8.81 14.78 -3.14
N THR A 79 8.06 15.06 -4.21
CA THR A 79 6.60 15.15 -4.19
C THR A 79 5.98 13.79 -3.90
N LEU A 80 6.51 12.72 -4.50
CA LEU A 80 6.09 11.35 -4.19
C LEU A 80 6.28 11.02 -2.71
N LEU A 81 7.45 11.30 -2.15
CA LEU A 81 7.76 11.01 -0.75
C LEU A 81 6.87 11.80 0.22
N LEU A 82 6.64 13.08 -0.07
CA LEU A 82 5.71 13.90 0.72
C LEU A 82 4.28 13.35 0.66
N GLY A 83 3.80 12.99 -0.54
CA GLY A 83 2.47 12.39 -0.73
C GLY A 83 2.32 11.05 -0.02
N ALA A 84 3.33 10.18 -0.13
CA ALA A 84 3.36 8.90 0.57
C ALA A 84 3.34 9.08 2.10
N LEU A 85 4.11 10.03 2.63
CA LEU A 85 4.09 10.36 4.05
C LEU A 85 2.71 10.88 4.48
N ALA A 86 2.10 11.78 3.71
CA ALA A 86 0.76 12.28 3.99
C ALA A 86 -0.28 11.16 4.02
N PHE A 87 -0.24 10.24 3.05
CA PHE A 87 -1.11 9.06 3.01
C PHE A 87 -0.92 8.15 4.22
N VAL A 88 0.31 7.85 4.61
CA VAL A 88 0.61 7.03 5.80
C VAL A 88 0.10 7.70 7.08
N VAL A 89 0.32 9.02 7.23
CA VAL A 89 -0.12 9.77 8.41
C VAL A 89 -1.65 9.83 8.50
N LEU A 90 -2.34 10.10 7.39
CA LEU A 90 -3.80 10.12 7.35
C LEU A 90 -4.40 8.73 7.59
N GLY A 91 -3.81 7.67 7.02
CA GLY A 91 -4.19 6.29 7.29
C GLY A 91 -4.05 5.95 8.77
N TYR A 92 -2.89 6.26 9.37
CA TYR A 92 -2.65 6.06 10.80
C TYR A 92 -3.63 6.85 11.69
N SER A 93 -3.98 8.07 11.27
CA SER A 93 -4.97 8.91 11.94
C SER A 93 -6.36 8.27 11.91
N GLY A 94 -6.80 7.77 10.76
CA GLY A 94 -8.08 7.05 10.63
C GLY A 94 -8.17 5.84 11.56
N GLU A 95 -7.12 5.03 11.60
CA GLU A 95 -7.00 3.89 12.52
C GLU A 95 -7.00 4.32 14.00
N SER A 96 -6.50 5.52 14.28
CA SER A 96 -6.51 6.10 15.62
C SER A 96 -7.90 6.53 16.07
N PHE A 97 -8.66 7.20 15.19
CA PHE A 97 -10.06 7.55 15.44
C PHE A 97 -10.96 6.32 15.55
N ALA A 98 -10.66 5.25 14.81
CA ALA A 98 -11.35 3.96 14.92
C ALA A 98 -11.06 3.20 16.23
N GLY A 99 -10.16 3.71 17.08
CA GLY A 99 -9.85 3.10 18.37
C GLY A 99 -8.98 1.84 18.29
N HIS A 100 -8.41 1.53 17.12
CA HIS A 100 -7.54 0.35 16.97
C HIS A 100 -6.30 0.45 17.85
N THR A 101 -5.72 -0.68 18.26
CA THR A 101 -4.52 -0.67 19.12
C THR A 101 -3.31 -0.07 18.41
N PRO A 102 -2.32 0.51 19.14
CA PRO A 102 -1.10 1.03 18.51
C PRO A 102 -0.36 0.01 17.64
N ALA A 103 -0.39 -1.28 18.03
CA ALA A 103 0.18 -2.36 17.24
C ALA A 103 -0.49 -2.49 15.86
N VAL A 104 -1.82 -2.46 15.79
CA VAL A 104 -2.57 -2.51 14.52
C VAL A 104 -2.25 -1.31 13.65
N ARG A 105 -2.25 -0.10 14.23
CA ARG A 105 -1.96 1.14 13.50
C ARG A 105 -0.57 1.11 12.86
N LEU A 106 0.44 0.64 13.60
CA LEU A 106 1.81 0.51 13.10
C LEU A 106 1.94 -0.59 12.04
N ILE A 107 1.23 -1.71 12.18
CA ILE A 107 1.23 -2.79 11.17
C ILE A 107 0.62 -2.27 9.86
N ASN A 108 -0.50 -1.57 9.92
CA ASN A 108 -1.19 -1.00 8.75
C ASN A 108 -0.38 0.12 8.10
N GLY A 109 0.14 1.07 8.89
CA GLY A 109 1.02 2.12 8.38
C GLY A 109 2.32 1.58 7.78
N GLY A 110 2.93 0.57 8.42
CA GLY A 110 4.13 -0.09 7.94
C GLY A 110 3.93 -0.80 6.60
N TYR A 111 2.75 -1.40 6.39
CA TYR A 111 2.40 -1.98 5.09
C TYR A 111 2.32 -0.92 3.99
N TRP A 112 1.74 0.26 4.25
CA TRP A 112 1.69 1.33 3.26
C TRP A 112 3.09 1.81 2.87
N VAL A 113 3.99 1.95 3.85
CA VAL A 113 5.40 2.28 3.59
C VAL A 113 6.06 1.18 2.74
N LEU A 114 5.87 -0.09 3.10
CA LEU A 114 6.39 -1.22 2.32
C LEU A 114 5.88 -1.19 0.87
N ALA A 115 4.58 -0.96 0.66
CA ALA A 115 3.97 -0.91 -0.66
C ALA A 115 4.60 0.20 -1.52
N VAL A 116 4.77 1.41 -0.98
CA VAL A 116 5.43 2.52 -1.68
C VAL A 116 6.87 2.16 -2.04
N VAL A 117 7.63 1.57 -1.12
CA VAL A 117 9.02 1.14 -1.38
C VAL A 117 9.06 0.11 -2.52
N VAL A 118 8.19 -0.91 -2.49
CA VAL A 118 8.12 -1.92 -3.55
C VAL A 118 7.80 -1.27 -4.90
N MET A 119 6.85 -0.34 -4.95
CA MET A 119 6.47 0.35 -6.19
C MET A 119 7.60 1.23 -6.74
N ILE A 120 8.30 1.97 -5.87
CA ILE A 120 9.45 2.80 -6.27
C ILE A 120 10.57 1.90 -6.84
N LEU A 121 10.91 0.82 -6.15
CA LEU A 121 11.96 -0.10 -6.60
C LEU A 121 11.57 -0.79 -7.92
N THR A 122 10.30 -1.18 -8.06
CA THR A 122 9.80 -1.80 -9.30
C THR A 122 9.85 -0.82 -10.47
N ASN A 123 9.47 0.43 -10.24
CA ASN A 123 9.51 1.46 -11.28
C ASN A 123 10.93 1.90 -11.64
N ALA A 124 11.86 1.87 -10.69
CA ALA A 124 13.27 2.11 -10.99
C ALA A 124 13.94 0.97 -11.78
N ALA A 125 13.41 -0.26 -11.68
CA ALA A 125 13.98 -1.46 -12.29
C ALA A 125 13.45 -1.77 -13.70
N LEU A 126 12.33 -1.15 -14.12
CA LEU A 126 11.59 -1.45 -15.35
C LEU A 126 11.33 -0.19 -16.18
#